data_AF-A0A1E7Q355-F1
#
_entry.id   AF-A0A1E7Q355-F1
#
_cell.length_a   1.000
_cell.length_b   1.000
_cell.length_c   1.000
_cell.angle_alpha   90.00
_cell.angle_beta   90.00
_cell.angle_gamma   90.00
#
_symmetry.space_group_name_H-M   'P 1'
#
loop_
_entity.id
_entity.type
_entity.pdbx_description
1 polymer ?
#
loop_
_entity_poly.entity_id
_entity_poly.type
_entity_poly.pdbx_seq_one_letter_code
_entity_poly.pdbx_strand_id
1 'polypeptide(L)' 'MPIKKWIIQYAIALPIVFVLLAGVQFLKGRSLEYSIEFGVLWSLISVVIFAIRRFYNYRQNINCAVCNDIPNNNQNSDDR' A
#
# COMPACT_ATOMS: atom_id res chain seq x y z
N MET A 1 0.31 3.60 -16.86
CA MET A 1 0.26 3.24 -15.43
C MET A 1 1.63 2.76 -14.98
N PRO A 2 2.18 3.30 -13.89
CA PRO A 2 3.42 2.79 -13.30
C PRO A 2 3.18 1.46 -12.53
N ILE A 3 2.60 0.45 -13.19
CA ILE A 3 2.18 -0.84 -12.60
C ILE A 3 3.34 -1.52 -11.89
N LYS A 4 4.55 -1.48 -12.47
CA LYS A 4 5.76 -2.03 -11.84
C LYS A 4 6.06 -1.38 -10.48
N LYS A 5 5.90 -0.06 -10.35
CA LYS A 5 6.11 0.65 -9.09
C LYS A 5 5.06 0.25 -8.05
N TRP A 6 3.82 0.10 -8.47
CA TRP A 6 2.71 -0.28 -7.59
C TRP A 6 2.90 -1.69 -7.04
N ILE A 7 3.24 -2.66 -7.90
CA ILE A 7 3.51 -4.03 -7.47
C ILE A 7 4.64 -4.07 -6.44
N ILE A 8 5.75 -3.39 -6.69
CA ILE A 8 6.89 -3.35 -5.76
C ILE A 8 6.48 -2.72 -4.42
N GLN A 9 5.76 -1.60 -4.44
CA GLN A 9 5.31 -0.94 -3.22
C GLN A 9 4.38 -1.82 -2.38
N TYR A 10 3.39 -2.47 -2.99
CA TYR A 10 2.47 -3.33 -2.25
C TYR A 10 3.11 -4.67 -1.84
N ALA A 11 4.07 -5.18 -2.61
CA ALA A 11 4.86 -6.35 -2.23
C ALA A 11 5.72 -6.09 -0.98
N ILE A 12 6.18 -4.85 -0.77
CA ILE A 12 6.91 -4.45 0.45
C ILE A 12 5.93 -4.12 1.59
N ALA A 13 4.81 -3.44 1.30
CA ALA A 13 3.84 -3.05 2.32
C ALA A 13 3.18 -4.26 2.99
N LEU A 14 2.85 -5.30 2.22
CA LEU A 14 2.17 -6.49 2.72
C LEU A 14 2.91 -7.20 3.88
N PRO A 15 4.20 -7.57 3.77
CA PRO A 15 4.93 -8.21 4.87
C PRO A 15 5.10 -7.27 6.07
N ILE A 16 5.28 -5.96 5.85
CA ILE A 16 5.39 -4.98 6.94
C ILE A 16 4.08 -4.94 7.76
N VAL A 17 2.95 -4.80 7.09
CA VAL A 17 1.62 -4.76 7.75
C VAL A 17 1.32 -6.10 8.41
N PHE A 18 1.65 -7.23 7.76
CA PHE A 18 1.53 -8.55 8.35
C PHE A 18 2.30 -8.67 9.67
N VAL A 19 3.59 -8.34 9.68
CA VAL A 19 4.44 -8.44 10.88
C VAL A 19 3.93 -7.53 11.99
N LEU A 20 3.48 -6.31 11.66
CA LEU A 20 2.89 -5.39 12.64
C LEU A 20 1.63 -5.97 13.28
N LEU A 21 0.68 -6.46 12.47
CA LEU A 21 -0.59 -6.97 12.95
C LEU A 21 -0.43 -8.30 13.72
N ALA A 22 0.34 -9.23 13.17
CA ALA A 22 0.65 -10.50 13.84
C ALA A 22 1.45 -10.26 15.13
N GLY A 23 2.42 -9.36 15.10
CA GLY A 23 3.23 -8.98 16.25
C GLY A 23 2.40 -8.41 17.39
N VAL A 24 1.45 -7.50 17.09
CA VAL A 24 0.53 -6.96 18.11
C VAL A 24 -0.30 -8.07 18.76
N GLN A 25 -0.84 -9.01 17.99
CA GLN A 25 -1.65 -10.11 18.53
C GLN A 25 -0.81 -11.09 19.36
N PHE A 26 0.41 -11.37 18.92
CA PHE A 26 1.35 -12.21 19.63
C PHE A 26 1.76 -11.58 20.98
N LEU A 27 2.10 -10.28 20.98
CA LEU A 27 2.40 -9.52 22.21
C LEU A 27 1.22 -9.44 23.18
N LYS A 28 -0.01 -9.57 22.67
CA LYS A 28 -1.23 -9.65 23.47
C LYS A 28 -1.45 -11.02 24.13
N GLY A 29 -0.52 -11.96 23.94
CA GLY A 29 -0.58 -13.32 24.48
C GLY A 29 -1.53 -14.25 23.71
N ARG A 30 -1.88 -13.93 22.47
CA ARG A 30 -2.64 -14.87 21.62
C ARG A 30 -1.74 -16.00 21.12
N SER A 31 -2.35 -17.11 20.71
CA SER A 31 -1.61 -18.21 20.08
C SER A 31 -0.94 -17.74 18.78
N LEU A 32 0.17 -18.40 18.44
CA LEU A 32 0.92 -18.11 17.21
C LEU A 32 0.03 -18.29 15.98
N GLU A 33 -0.71 -19.38 15.92
CA GLU A 33 -1.64 -19.72 14.84
C GLU A 33 -2.65 -18.60 14.60
N TYR A 34 -3.36 -18.18 15.66
CA TYR A 34 -4.33 -17.09 15.57
C TYR A 34 -3.70 -15.76 15.14
N SER A 35 -2.48 -15.48 15.62
CA SER A 35 -1.77 -14.23 15.28
C SER A 35 -1.38 -14.19 13.81
N ILE A 36 -0.96 -15.33 13.25
CA ILE A 36 -0.66 -15.49 11.82
C ILE A 36 -1.93 -15.34 10.98
N GLU A 37 -3.00 -16.07 11.31
CA GLU A 37 -4.28 -15.99 10.59
C GLU A 37 -4.81 -14.56 10.56
N PHE A 38 -4.82 -13.90 11.72
CA PHE A 38 -5.22 -12.52 11.85
C PHE A 38 -4.35 -11.59 10.99
N GLY A 39 -3.02 -11.74 11.08
CA GLY A 39 -2.08 -10.94 10.31
C GLY A 39 -2.29 -11.09 8.80
N VAL A 40 -2.42 -12.32 8.30
CA VAL A 40 -2.62 -12.59 6.87
C VAL A 40 -3.92 -11.99 6.37
N LEU A 41 -5.05 -12.27 7.03
CA LEU A 41 -6.36 -11.78 6.62
C LEU A 41 -6.39 -10.25 6.58
N TRP A 42 -5.96 -9.59 7.66
CA TRP A 42 -6.06 -8.14 7.76
C TRP A 42 -5.01 -7.39 6.95
N SER A 43 -3.81 -7.94 6.74
CA SER A 43 -2.82 -7.35 5.84
C SER A 43 -3.30 -7.35 4.38
N LEU A 44 -3.89 -8.46 3.93
CA LEU A 44 -4.48 -8.56 2.59
C LEU A 44 -5.62 -7.57 2.39
N ILE A 45 -6.58 -7.55 3.33
CA ILE A 45 -7.72 -6.61 3.27
C ILE A 45 -7.22 -5.16 3.21
N SER A 46 -6.26 -4.81 4.07
CA SER A 46 -5.71 -3.45 4.13
C SER A 46 -5.05 -3.05 2.81
N VAL A 47 -4.12 -3.87 2.31
CA VAL A 47 -3.41 -3.60 1.05
C VAL A 47 -4.38 -3.48 -0.12
N VAL A 48 -5.40 -4.35 -0.18
CA VAL A 48 -6.42 -4.32 -1.25
C VAL A 48 -7.22 -3.02 -1.22
N ILE A 49 -7.67 -2.55 -0.06
CA ILE A 49 -8.40 -1.28 0.06
C ILE A 49 -7.55 -0.10 -0.47
N PHE A 50 -6.28 -0.02 -0.07
CA PHE A 50 -5.39 1.04 -0.54
C PHE A 50 -5.10 0.94 -2.04
N ALA A 51 -4.91 -0.28 -2.57
CA ALA A 51 -4.68 -0.51 -4.00
C ALA A 51 -5.89 -0.10 -4.83
N ILE A 52 -7.11 -0.48 -4.42
CA ILE A 52 -8.36 -0.08 -5.09
C ILE A 52 -8.52 1.43 -5.05
N ARG A 53 -8.29 2.08 -3.90
CA ARG A 53 -8.44 3.53 -3.77
C ARG A 53 -7.45 4.27 -4.66
N ARG A 54 -6.20 3.82 -4.73
CA ARG A 54 -5.18 4.40 -5.62
C ARG A 54 -5.54 4.21 -7.09
N PHE A 55 -6.03 3.04 -7.47
CA PHE A 55 -6.50 2.76 -8.82
C PHE A 55 -7.68 3.68 -9.21
N TYR A 56 -8.66 3.86 -8.32
CA TYR A 56 -9.77 4.78 -8.53
C TYR A 56 -9.29 6.22 -8.74
N ASN A 57 -8.40 6.73 -7.87
CA ASN A 57 -7.86 8.09 -7.99
C ASN A 57 -7.06 8.28 -9.29
N TYR A 58 -6.26 7.29 -9.67
CA TYR A 58 -5.54 7.29 -10.94
C TYR A 58 -6.49 7.36 -12.14
N ARG A 59 -7.58 6.56 -12.12
CA ARG A 59 -8.58 6.57 -13.20
C ARG A 59 -9.33 7.89 -13.31
N GLN A 60 -9.56 8.57 -12.18
CA GLN A 60 -10.24 9.87 -12.11
C GLN A 60 -9.29 11.07 -12.32
N ASN A 61 -8.01 10.85 -12.63
CA ASN A 61 -6.98 11.90 -12.73
C ASN A 61 -6.88 12.80 -11.48
N ILE A 62 -7.19 12.25 -10.30
CA ILE A 62 -7.05 12.98 -9.03
C ILE A 62 -5.58 12.94 -8.63
N ASN A 63 -4.93 14.10 -8.61
CA ASN A 63 -3.52 14.23 -8.22
C ASN A 63 -3.32 13.83 -6.75
N CYS A 64 -2.47 12.83 -6.53
CA CYS A 64 -2.00 12.44 -5.20
C CYS A 64 -0.56 12.95 -5.03
N ALA A 65 -0.36 13.91 -4.13
CA ALA A 65 0.95 14.54 -3.86
C ALA A 65 2.03 13.52 -3.46
N VAL A 66 1.64 12.47 -2.72
CA VAL A 66 2.56 11.41 -2.25
C VAL A 66 2.81 10.34 -3.33
N CYS A 67 1.84 10.10 -4.21
CA CYS A 67 1.87 8.97 -5.11
C CYS A 67 2.66 9.26 -6.40
N ASN A 68 2.67 10.51 -6.86
CA ASN A 68 3.34 10.98 -8.09
C ASN A 68 3.09 10.06 -9.31
N ASP A 69 1.84 9.61 -9.48
CA ASP A 69 1.45 8.65 -10.53
C ASP A 69 1.08 9.33 -11.86
N ILE A 70 0.79 10.62 -11.83
CA ILE A 70 0.40 11.45 -12.97
C ILE A 70 1.53 12.44 -13.23
N PRO A 71 2.10 12.52 -14.45
CA PRO A 71 3.12 13.50 -14.77
C PRO A 71 2.51 14.91 -14.68
N ASN A 72 3.13 15.78 -13.88
CA ASN A 72 2.74 17.17 -13.78
C ASN A 72 3.26 17.90 -15.02
N ASN A 73 2.40 18.43 -15.89
CA ASN A 73 2.76 19.13 -17.13
C ASN A 73 3.50 20.47 -16.92
N ASN A 74 3.90 20.78 -15.68
CA ASN A 74 4.59 22.02 -15.31
C ASN A 74 6.11 21.83 -15.10
N GLN A 75 6.69 20.70 -15.51
CA GLN A 75 8.15 20.46 -15.48
C GLN A 75 8.87 20.83 -16.79
N ASN A 76 8.28 21.68 -17.63
CA ASN A 76 8.93 22.21 -18.84
C ASN A 76 9.20 23.73 -18.75
N SER A 77 9.60 24.22 -17.57
CA SER A 77 9.83 25.65 -17.35
C SER A 77 10.99 25.98 -16.40
N ASP A 78 11.68 25.00 -15.84
CA ASP A 78 12.75 25.23 -14.85
C ASP A 78 14.00 24.41 -15.18
N ASP A 79 14.37 24.42 -16.47
CA ASP A 79 15.69 24.02 -16.97
C ASP A 79 16.04 24.97 -18.13
N ARG A 80 16.31 26.23 -17.77
CA ARG A 80 16.94 27.21 -18.66
C ARG A 80 17.75 28.23 -17.88
#